data_AF-A0A7J8XEK8-F1
#
_entry.id   AF-A0A7J8XEK8-F1
#
_cell.length_a   1.000
_cell.length_b   1.000
_cell.length_c   1.000
_cell.angle_alpha   90.00
_cell.angle_beta   90.00
_cell.angle_gamma   90.00
#
_symmetry.space_group_name_H-M   'P 1'
#
loop_
_entity.id
_entity.type
_entity.pdbx_description
1 polymer ?
#
loop_
_entity_poly.entity_id
_entity_poly.type
_entity_poly.pdbx_seq_one_letter_code
_entity_poly.pdbx_strand_id
1 'polypeptide(L)'
;MCKLGGLGVIIRELNHPDSDVRKLSAWILGKASQNNPYVQKQVLELGALATLMKLVNSSSADEATKAFYAVSALIRNNVAGQQLFFAEAGDKMLQDILSSLSVDARLRRKAVFLVGDLAECQLENMDKAEMPFFSNQFFLKSVVDLTASSDLDLQEKALVAIKNLLQLRTTEAMVFKEFCRLDDALERMKKQLEDLMLDEDHREYVTDVESLRKEVELSFQAKLGNVRYQSETPLDL
;
A
#
# COMPACT_ATOMS: atom_id res chain seq x y z
N MET A 1 36.21 -4.04 12.96
CA MET A 1 35.60 -5.28 13.47
C MET A 1 34.07 -5.15 13.39
N CYS A 2 33.41 -6.21 12.96
CA CYS A 2 32.19 -6.21 12.15
C CYS A 2 30.89 -5.75 12.84
N LYS A 3 30.32 -4.62 12.40
CA LYS A 3 28.87 -4.37 12.48
C LYS A 3 28.04 -5.41 11.68
N LEU A 4 28.70 -6.16 10.78
CA LEU A 4 28.12 -7.23 9.96
C LEU A 4 27.69 -8.49 10.75
N GLY A 5 28.28 -8.75 11.92
CA GLY A 5 27.96 -9.95 12.70
C GLY A 5 26.55 -9.92 13.31
N GLY A 6 26.09 -8.75 13.75
CA GLY A 6 24.79 -8.61 14.43
C GLY A 6 23.60 -8.81 13.49
N LEU A 7 23.62 -8.17 12.31
CA LEU A 7 22.52 -8.29 11.34
C LEU A 7 22.40 -9.73 10.81
N GLY A 8 23.52 -10.38 10.49
CA GLY A 8 23.51 -11.77 10.03
C GLY A 8 22.91 -12.74 11.07
N VAL A 9 23.23 -12.55 12.35
CA VAL A 9 22.62 -13.34 13.44
C VAL A 9 21.10 -13.11 13.48
N ILE A 10 20.65 -11.86 13.50
CA ILE A 10 19.21 -11.55 13.57
C ILE A 10 18.45 -12.10 12.36
N ILE A 11 19.04 -12.04 11.16
CA ILE A 11 18.43 -12.59 9.94
C ILE A 11 18.29 -14.10 10.03
N ARG A 12 19.28 -14.81 10.59
CA ARG A 12 19.18 -16.26 10.82
C ARG A 12 18.02 -16.60 11.76
N GLU A 13 17.81 -15.78 12.79
CA GLU A 13 16.73 -15.97 13.77
C GLU A 13 15.31 -15.77 13.17
N LEU A 14 15.17 -15.26 11.93
CA LEU A 14 13.88 -15.25 11.21
C LEU A 14 13.36 -16.66 10.89
N ASN A 15 14.21 -17.69 10.92
CA ASN A 15 13.83 -19.09 10.71
C ASN A 15 13.81 -19.90 12.02
N HIS A 16 13.86 -19.24 13.17
CA HIS A 16 13.86 -19.90 14.46
C HIS A 16 12.54 -20.67 14.70
N PRO A 17 12.55 -21.86 15.34
CA PRO A 17 11.33 -22.63 15.61
C PRO A 17 10.32 -21.88 16.50
N ASP A 18 10.83 -21.09 17.45
CA ASP A 18 10.02 -20.23 18.31
C ASP A 18 9.53 -18.97 17.57
N SER A 19 8.21 -18.76 17.55
CA SER A 19 7.60 -17.57 16.93
C SER A 19 7.99 -16.28 17.63
N ASP A 20 8.17 -16.27 18.96
CA ASP A 20 8.54 -15.05 19.67
C ASP A 20 9.91 -14.54 19.24
N VAL A 21 10.86 -15.45 18.98
CA VAL A 21 12.17 -15.13 18.43
C VAL A 21 12.07 -14.58 17.01
N ARG A 22 11.27 -15.21 16.14
CA ARG A 22 11.05 -14.70 14.77
C ARG A 22 10.42 -13.31 14.76
N LYS A 23 9.41 -13.10 15.60
CA LYS A 23 8.73 -11.80 15.79
C LYS A 23 9.68 -10.70 16.23
N LEU A 24 10.48 -10.99 17.26
CA LEU A 24 11.46 -10.04 17.78
C LEU A 24 12.51 -9.72 16.72
N SER A 25 12.99 -10.73 15.99
CA SER A 25 13.96 -10.57 14.92
C SER A 25 13.43 -9.70 13.78
N ALA A 26 12.21 -9.97 13.31
CA ALA A 26 11.54 -9.15 12.31
C ALA A 26 11.37 -7.70 12.79
N TRP A 27 10.93 -7.50 14.04
CA TRP A 27 10.77 -6.18 14.61
C TRP A 27 12.09 -5.40 14.71
N ILE A 28 13.16 -6.04 15.16
CA ILE A 28 14.51 -5.44 15.24
C ILE A 28 14.99 -5.04 13.84
N LEU A 29 14.85 -5.92 12.84
CA LEU A 29 15.23 -5.61 11.46
C LEU A 29 14.44 -4.44 10.89
N GLY A 30 13.13 -4.39 11.15
CA GLY A 30 12.29 -3.26 10.75
C GLY A 30 12.73 -1.95 11.40
N LYS A 31 13.03 -1.98 12.70
CA LYS A 31 13.53 -0.79 13.42
C LYS A 31 14.90 -0.33 12.92
N ALA A 32 15.81 -1.26 12.67
CA ALA A 32 17.15 -0.94 12.18
C ALA A 32 17.13 -0.40 10.74
N SER A 33 16.20 -0.87 9.90
CA SER A 33 16.07 -0.50 8.50
C SER A 33 15.27 0.79 8.28
N GLN A 34 14.42 1.18 9.24
CA GLN A 34 13.55 2.35 9.12
C GLN A 34 14.38 3.62 8.85
N ASN A 35 14.14 4.25 7.70
CA ASN A 35 14.84 5.46 7.24
C ASN A 35 16.37 5.33 7.25
N ASN A 36 16.89 4.12 7.03
CA ASN A 36 18.33 3.83 7.08
C ASN A 36 18.79 3.08 5.81
N PRO A 37 19.15 3.80 4.73
CA PRO A 37 19.54 3.18 3.45
C PRO A 37 20.70 2.18 3.56
N TYR A 38 21.64 2.43 4.48
CA TYR A 38 22.78 1.54 4.70
C TYR A 38 22.36 0.20 5.30
N VAL A 39 21.43 0.21 6.25
CA VAL A 39 20.90 -1.04 6.85
C VAL A 39 19.93 -1.72 5.88
N GLN A 40 19.06 -0.96 5.21
CA GLN A 40 18.17 -1.50 4.18
C GLN A 40 18.96 -2.30 3.14
N LYS A 41 20.01 -1.69 2.56
CA LYS A 41 20.87 -2.35 1.57
C LYS A 41 21.45 -3.67 2.09
N GLN A 42 22.05 -3.67 3.28
CA GLN A 42 22.66 -4.89 3.85
C GLN A 42 21.63 -5.98 4.12
N VAL A 43 20.47 -5.63 4.69
CA VAL A 43 19.42 -6.61 5.00
C VAL A 43 18.88 -7.25 3.71
N LEU A 44 18.76 -6.47 2.63
CA LEU A 44 18.39 -6.98 1.30
C LEU A 44 19.49 -7.87 0.69
N GLU A 45 20.76 -7.44 0.72
CA GLU A 45 21.90 -8.22 0.22
C GLU A 45 22.08 -9.56 0.93
N LEU A 46 21.68 -9.63 2.21
CA LEU A 46 21.67 -10.86 3.00
C LEU A 46 20.42 -11.73 2.77
N GLY A 47 19.54 -11.38 1.83
CA GLY A 47 18.40 -12.20 1.42
C GLY A 47 17.24 -12.25 2.43
N ALA A 48 17.17 -11.30 3.37
CA ALA A 48 16.15 -11.35 4.43
C ALA A 48 14.73 -11.09 3.92
N LEU A 49 14.58 -10.39 2.78
CA LEU A 49 13.28 -9.96 2.26
C LEU A 49 12.34 -11.14 2.02
N ALA A 50 12.80 -12.18 1.31
CA ALA A 50 12.01 -13.37 1.02
C ALA A 50 11.54 -14.09 2.30
N THR A 51 12.40 -14.17 3.32
CA THR A 51 12.04 -14.77 4.61
C THR A 51 11.02 -13.93 5.36
N LEU A 52 11.21 -12.60 5.42
CA LEU A 52 10.25 -11.69 6.02
C LEU A 52 8.89 -11.77 5.30
N MET A 53 8.91 -11.83 3.98
CA MET A 53 7.70 -11.96 3.16
C MET A 53 6.95 -13.27 3.46
N LYS A 54 7.66 -14.38 3.64
CA LYS A 54 7.04 -15.64 4.10
C LYS A 54 6.38 -15.49 5.48
N LEU A 55 7.00 -14.76 6.41
CA LEU A 55 6.45 -14.52 7.75
C LEU A 55 5.22 -13.61 7.74
N VAL A 56 5.03 -12.77 6.72
CA VAL A 56 3.78 -12.00 6.56
C VAL A 56 2.57 -12.93 6.41
N ASN A 57 2.76 -14.13 5.86
CA ASN A 57 1.71 -15.15 5.71
C ASN A 57 1.54 -16.05 6.94
N SER A 58 2.12 -15.69 8.10
CA SER A 58 1.94 -16.42 9.34
C SER A 58 0.49 -16.44 9.80
N SER A 59 0.07 -17.54 10.44
CA SER A 59 -1.23 -17.62 11.12
C SER A 59 -1.31 -16.72 12.35
N SER A 60 -0.17 -16.26 12.88
CA SER A 60 -0.10 -15.31 13.97
C SER A 60 -0.17 -13.88 13.45
N ALA A 61 -1.26 -13.17 13.77
CA ALA A 61 -1.46 -11.78 13.36
C ALA A 61 -0.34 -10.84 13.86
N ASP A 62 0.21 -11.10 15.05
CA ASP A 62 1.33 -10.31 15.57
C ASP A 62 2.61 -10.57 14.75
N GLU A 63 2.90 -11.83 14.43
CA GLU A 63 4.06 -12.18 13.58
C GLU A 63 3.95 -11.60 12.18
N ALA A 64 2.79 -11.76 11.54
CA ALA A 64 2.51 -11.15 10.25
C ALA A 64 2.68 -9.62 10.29
N THR A 65 2.20 -8.96 11.34
CA THR A 65 2.32 -7.50 11.50
C THR A 65 3.78 -7.06 11.67
N LYS A 66 4.58 -7.76 12.49
CA LYS A 66 6.01 -7.41 12.70
C LYS A 66 6.83 -7.64 11.45
N ALA A 67 6.58 -8.76 10.76
CA ALA A 67 7.22 -9.07 9.47
C ALA A 67 6.87 -8.02 8.42
N PHE A 68 5.58 -7.66 8.30
CA PHE A 68 5.14 -6.65 7.33
C PHE A 68 5.73 -5.27 7.62
N TYR A 69 5.85 -4.89 8.90
CA TYR A 69 6.56 -3.67 9.28
C TYR A 69 8.02 -3.66 8.81
N ALA A 70 8.72 -4.79 8.92
CA ALA A 70 10.09 -4.91 8.43
C ALA A 70 10.16 -4.82 6.90
N VAL A 71 9.27 -5.52 6.18
CA VAL A 71 9.16 -5.42 4.72
C VAL A 71 8.93 -3.97 4.29
N SER A 72 7.94 -3.30 4.90
CA SER A 72 7.66 -1.87 4.67
C SER A 72 8.91 -1.01 4.90
N ALA A 73 9.59 -1.17 6.03
CA ALA A 73 10.80 -0.40 6.33
C ALA A 73 11.95 -0.66 5.34
N LEU A 74 12.02 -1.82 4.69
CA LEU A 74 13.05 -2.16 3.71
C LEU A 74 12.84 -1.52 2.34
N ILE A 75 11.57 -1.32 1.94
CA ILE A 75 11.22 -0.91 0.57
C ILE A 75 10.84 0.58 0.48
N ARG A 76 10.44 1.19 1.59
CA ARG A 76 10.15 2.64 1.63
C ARG A 76 11.42 3.44 1.37
N ASN A 77 11.33 4.41 0.46
CA ASN A 77 12.46 5.24 0.02
C ASN A 77 13.67 4.45 -0.51
N ASN A 78 13.45 3.23 -1.01
CA ASN A 78 14.49 2.34 -1.50
C ASN A 78 14.08 1.63 -2.79
N VAL A 79 14.43 2.23 -3.94
CA VAL A 79 14.05 1.73 -5.27
C VAL A 79 14.54 0.30 -5.52
N ALA A 80 15.77 -0.03 -5.11
CA ALA A 80 16.30 -1.39 -5.27
C ALA A 80 15.51 -2.40 -4.41
N GLY A 81 15.10 -2.00 -3.20
CA GLY A 81 14.22 -2.78 -2.35
C GLY A 81 12.83 -3.00 -2.96
N GLN A 82 12.26 -1.97 -3.60
CA GLN A 82 10.97 -2.07 -4.30
C GLN A 82 11.04 -3.02 -5.50
N GLN A 83 12.11 -2.95 -6.28
CA GLN A 83 12.34 -3.87 -7.41
C GLN A 83 12.46 -5.32 -6.93
N LEU A 84 13.21 -5.56 -5.86
CA LEU A 84 13.34 -6.91 -5.29
C LEU A 84 12.01 -7.38 -4.70
N PHE A 85 11.27 -6.51 -4.01
CA PHE A 85 9.94 -6.81 -3.49
C PHE A 85 8.97 -7.24 -4.60
N PHE A 86 9.00 -6.55 -5.74
CA PHE A 86 8.20 -6.96 -6.90
C PHE A 86 8.67 -8.30 -7.49
N ALA A 87 9.99 -8.52 -7.61
CA ALA A 87 10.54 -9.78 -8.08
C ALA A 87 10.15 -10.99 -7.20
N GLU A 88 9.93 -10.76 -5.91
CA GLU A 88 9.46 -11.75 -4.91
C GLU A 88 7.93 -11.82 -4.79
N ALA A 89 7.18 -11.31 -5.78
CA ALA A 89 5.70 -11.28 -5.81
C ALA A 89 5.06 -10.49 -4.65
N GLY A 90 5.70 -9.38 -4.25
CA GLY A 90 5.21 -8.51 -3.19
C GLY A 90 3.92 -7.78 -3.51
N ASP A 91 3.65 -7.51 -4.79
CA ASP A 91 2.37 -7.02 -5.28
C ASP A 91 1.23 -8.00 -5.00
N LYS A 92 1.46 -9.30 -5.22
CA LYS A 92 0.49 -10.35 -4.92
C LYS A 92 0.23 -10.45 -3.41
N MET A 93 1.28 -10.38 -2.59
CA MET A 93 1.13 -10.30 -1.13
C MET A 93 0.26 -9.12 -0.70
N LEU A 94 0.50 -7.92 -1.24
CA LEU A 94 -0.32 -6.76 -0.92
C LEU A 94 -1.77 -6.98 -1.34
N GLN A 95 -2.00 -7.46 -2.57
CA GLN A 95 -3.35 -7.75 -3.05
C GLN A 95 -4.09 -8.74 -2.14
N ASP A 96 -3.42 -9.81 -1.70
CA ASP A 96 -4.00 -10.84 -0.85
C ASP A 96 -4.36 -10.31 0.56
N ILE A 97 -3.49 -9.46 1.14
CA ILE A 97 -3.77 -8.78 2.40
C ILE A 97 -4.98 -7.85 2.27
N LEU A 98 -5.05 -7.06 1.20
CA LEU A 98 -6.09 -6.04 1.02
C LEU A 98 -7.46 -6.66 0.73
N SER A 99 -7.47 -7.73 -0.07
CA SER A 99 -8.70 -8.41 -0.53
C SER A 99 -9.32 -9.35 0.51
N SER A 100 -8.54 -9.80 1.51
CA SER A 100 -9.02 -10.79 2.48
C SER A 100 -9.64 -10.13 3.71
N LEU A 101 -10.91 -10.45 3.97
CA LEU A 101 -11.63 -10.02 5.18
C LEU A 101 -11.17 -10.77 6.44
N SER A 102 -10.50 -11.92 6.30
CA SER A 102 -9.98 -12.68 7.46
C SER A 102 -8.65 -12.15 7.98
N VAL A 103 -8.01 -11.24 7.24
CA VAL A 103 -6.74 -10.63 7.64
C VAL A 103 -7.00 -9.54 8.68
N ASP A 104 -6.16 -9.51 9.70
CA ASP A 104 -6.20 -8.52 10.78
C ASP A 104 -6.28 -7.08 10.26
N ALA A 105 -7.23 -6.30 10.78
CA ALA A 105 -7.50 -4.95 10.30
C ALA A 105 -6.26 -4.04 10.42
N ARG A 106 -5.45 -4.20 11.47
CA ARG A 106 -4.21 -3.43 11.63
C ARG A 106 -3.17 -3.78 10.56
N LEU A 107 -3.09 -5.03 10.11
CA LEU A 107 -2.25 -5.40 8.96
C LEU A 107 -2.80 -4.81 7.66
N ARG A 108 -4.11 -4.86 7.42
CA ARG A 108 -4.75 -4.25 6.24
C ARG A 108 -4.48 -2.74 6.17
N ARG A 109 -4.62 -2.03 7.29
CA ARG A 109 -4.33 -0.59 7.39
C ARG A 109 -2.87 -0.27 7.05
N LYS A 110 -1.93 -1.08 7.55
CA LYS A 110 -0.50 -0.94 7.22
C LYS A 110 -0.23 -1.22 5.75
N ALA A 111 -0.90 -2.21 5.17
CA ALA A 111 -0.74 -2.56 3.77
C ALA A 111 -1.23 -1.45 2.84
N VAL A 112 -2.43 -0.93 3.05
CA VAL A 112 -2.95 0.17 2.21
C VAL A 112 -2.15 1.45 2.40
N PHE A 113 -1.66 1.73 3.62
CA PHE A 113 -0.75 2.84 3.87
C PHE A 113 0.54 2.70 3.04
N LEU A 114 1.12 1.49 3.01
CA LEU A 114 2.30 1.23 2.19
C LEU A 114 2.01 1.41 0.69
N VAL A 115 0.83 1.02 0.21
CA VAL A 115 0.43 1.29 -1.19
C VAL A 115 0.43 2.79 -1.48
N GLY A 116 -0.16 3.61 -0.60
CA GLY A 116 -0.18 5.06 -0.76
C GLY A 116 1.21 5.68 -0.76
N ASP A 117 2.09 5.25 0.15
CA ASP A 117 3.48 5.71 0.26
C ASP A 117 4.33 5.29 -0.95
N LEU A 118 4.14 4.06 -1.46
CA LEU A 118 4.80 3.61 -2.68
C LEU A 118 4.33 4.39 -3.91
N ALA A 119 3.04 4.70 -4.02
CA ALA A 119 2.51 5.51 -5.11
C ALA A 119 3.04 6.95 -5.03
N GLU A 120 3.07 7.55 -3.85
CA GLU A 120 3.65 8.88 -3.61
C GLU A 120 5.12 8.93 -3.99
N CYS A 121 5.90 7.92 -3.59
CA CYS A 121 7.31 7.80 -3.94
C CYS A 121 7.54 7.77 -5.47
N GLN A 122 6.62 7.18 -6.25
CA GLN A 122 6.69 7.20 -7.72
C GLN A 122 6.38 8.59 -8.30
N LEU A 123 5.45 9.33 -7.69
CA LEU A 123 5.13 10.71 -8.08
C LEU A 123 6.32 11.65 -7.85
N GLU A 124 7.09 11.44 -6.78
CA GLU A 124 8.31 12.21 -6.51
C GLU A 124 9.49 11.85 -7.43
N ASN A 125 9.44 10.69 -8.11
CA ASN A 125 10.51 10.15 -8.94
C ASN A 125 10.06 9.96 -10.41
N MET A 126 9.43 10.97 -11.00
CA MET A 126 8.82 10.89 -12.36
C MET A 126 9.79 10.47 -13.49
N ASP A 127 11.10 10.63 -13.30
CA ASP A 127 12.14 10.24 -14.26
C ASP A 127 12.36 8.71 -14.33
N LYS A 128 11.86 7.96 -13.34
CA LYS A 128 11.99 6.50 -13.28
C LYS A 128 10.73 5.83 -13.82
N ALA A 129 10.90 4.61 -14.33
CA ALA A 129 9.77 3.77 -14.71
C ALA A 129 8.92 3.45 -13.48
N GLU A 130 7.62 3.72 -13.59
CA GLU A 130 6.64 3.38 -12.57
C GLU A 130 6.55 1.85 -12.38
N MET A 131 6.22 1.40 -11.17
CA MET A 131 6.14 -0.03 -10.89
C MET A 131 4.99 -0.69 -11.68
N PRO A 132 5.25 -1.79 -12.41
CA PRO A 132 4.26 -2.39 -13.31
C PRO A 132 2.95 -2.81 -12.62
N PHE A 133 3.00 -3.23 -11.35
CA PHE A 133 1.81 -3.71 -10.65
C PHE A 133 0.76 -2.63 -10.40
N PHE A 134 1.10 -1.34 -10.49
CA PHE A 134 0.08 -0.28 -10.41
C PHE A 134 -0.86 -0.27 -11.62
N SER A 135 -0.50 -0.90 -12.74
CA SER A 135 -1.40 -1.14 -13.87
C SER A 135 -2.35 -2.34 -13.68
N ASN A 136 -2.16 -3.16 -12.63
CA ASN A 136 -2.96 -4.36 -12.43
C ASN A 136 -4.36 -4.01 -11.89
N GLN A 137 -5.39 -4.23 -12.71
CA GLN A 137 -6.79 -3.95 -12.38
C GLN A 137 -7.30 -4.67 -11.12
N PHE A 138 -6.84 -5.90 -10.83
CA PHE A 138 -7.25 -6.63 -9.62
C PHE A 138 -6.62 -6.04 -8.37
N PHE A 139 -5.36 -5.58 -8.48
CA PHE A 139 -4.71 -4.86 -7.40
C PHE A 139 -5.44 -3.53 -7.13
N LEU A 140 -5.71 -2.73 -8.17
CA LEU A 140 -6.46 -1.48 -8.03
C LEU A 140 -7.85 -1.72 -7.41
N LYS A 141 -8.57 -2.76 -7.87
CA LYS A 141 -9.86 -3.16 -7.30
C LYS A 141 -9.75 -3.47 -5.81
N SER A 142 -8.71 -4.18 -5.39
CA SER A 142 -8.51 -4.52 -3.97
C SER A 142 -8.33 -3.30 -3.08
N VAL A 143 -7.74 -2.22 -3.61
CA VAL A 143 -7.61 -0.93 -2.89
C VAL A 143 -8.96 -0.19 -2.88
N VAL A 144 -9.66 -0.12 -4.01
CA VAL A 144 -10.97 0.54 -4.11
C VAL A 144 -12.01 -0.13 -3.21
N ASP A 145 -12.00 -1.46 -3.10
CA ASP A 145 -12.95 -2.20 -2.25
C ASP A 145 -12.79 -1.91 -0.76
N LEU A 146 -11.66 -1.39 -0.33
CA LEU A 146 -11.46 -0.95 1.05
C LEU A 146 -12.34 0.25 1.42
N THR A 147 -12.80 1.05 0.46
CA THR A 147 -13.73 2.16 0.76
C THR A 147 -15.09 1.67 1.24
N ALA A 148 -15.42 0.38 1.06
CA ALA A 148 -16.63 -0.24 1.59
C ALA A 148 -16.43 -0.85 3.00
N SER A 149 -15.26 -0.70 3.61
CA SER A 149 -14.97 -1.17 4.96
C SER A 149 -15.78 -0.44 6.02
N SER A 150 -16.13 -1.11 7.13
CA SER A 150 -16.70 -0.45 8.31
C SER A 150 -15.67 0.31 9.16
N ASP A 151 -14.38 0.13 8.87
CA ASP A 151 -13.26 0.78 9.55
C ASP A 151 -12.91 2.10 8.84
N LEU A 152 -13.27 3.22 9.46
CA LEU A 152 -13.09 4.56 8.90
C LEU A 152 -11.60 4.92 8.68
N ASP A 153 -10.70 4.47 9.56
CA ASP A 153 -9.24 4.66 9.41
C ASP A 153 -8.70 3.88 8.20
N LEU A 154 -9.29 2.70 7.92
CA LEU A 154 -8.98 1.95 6.71
C LEU A 154 -9.55 2.63 5.44
N GLN A 155 -10.76 3.17 5.52
CA GLN A 155 -11.37 3.92 4.41
C GLN A 155 -10.55 5.18 4.06
N GLU A 156 -10.14 5.96 5.06
CA GLU A 156 -9.29 7.15 4.88
C GLU A 156 -7.99 6.79 4.15
N LYS A 157 -7.28 5.76 4.63
CA LYS A 157 -6.03 5.31 4.00
C LYS A 157 -6.23 4.78 2.59
N ALA A 158 -7.36 4.14 2.32
CA ALA A 158 -7.72 3.73 0.97
C ALA A 158 -7.92 4.95 0.06
N LEU A 159 -8.61 5.99 0.52
CA LEU A 159 -8.76 7.23 -0.26
C LEU A 159 -7.43 7.90 -0.55
N VAL A 160 -6.52 7.99 0.43
CA VAL A 160 -5.16 8.52 0.20
C VAL A 160 -4.43 7.69 -0.87
N ALA A 161 -4.47 6.36 -0.76
CA ALA A 161 -3.84 5.48 -1.74
C ALA A 161 -4.47 5.67 -3.14
N ILE A 162 -5.79 5.73 -3.26
CA ILE A 162 -6.50 5.94 -4.53
C ILE A 162 -6.12 7.30 -5.13
N LYS A 163 -6.07 8.37 -4.32
CA LYS A 163 -5.66 9.71 -4.76
C LYS A 163 -4.27 9.69 -5.41
N ASN A 164 -3.31 9.00 -4.80
CA ASN A 164 -1.95 8.90 -5.32
C ASN A 164 -1.91 8.01 -6.57
N LEU A 165 -2.61 6.86 -6.55
CA LEU A 165 -2.70 5.96 -7.69
C LEU A 165 -3.32 6.65 -8.92
N LEU A 166 -4.35 7.47 -8.75
CA LEU A 166 -4.98 8.24 -9.82
C LEU A 166 -4.01 9.25 -10.49
N GLN A 167 -2.91 9.63 -9.85
CA GLN A 167 -1.94 10.55 -10.44
C GLN A 167 -0.83 9.84 -11.23
N LEU A 168 -0.68 8.52 -11.06
CA LEU A 168 0.31 7.72 -11.80
C LEU A 168 -0.03 7.63 -13.28
N ARG A 169 0.98 7.57 -14.16
CA ARG A 169 0.78 7.44 -15.61
C ARG A 169 0.36 6.03 -16.00
N THR A 170 0.82 5.02 -15.26
CA THR A 170 0.52 3.60 -15.47
C THR A 170 -0.91 3.21 -15.13
N THR A 171 -1.63 4.04 -14.37
CA THR A 171 -3.02 3.73 -14.00
C THR A 171 -3.99 4.35 -15.00
N GLU A 172 -4.87 3.53 -15.55
CA GLU A 172 -5.85 3.98 -16.54
C GLU A 172 -7.16 4.41 -15.85
N ALA A 173 -7.67 5.59 -16.22
CA ALA A 173 -8.93 6.10 -15.66
C ALA A 173 -10.12 5.17 -15.95
N MET A 174 -10.10 4.51 -17.11
CA MET A 174 -11.15 3.57 -17.51
C MET A 174 -11.17 2.31 -16.64
N VAL A 175 -10.01 1.83 -16.19
CA VAL A 175 -9.93 0.70 -15.23
C VAL A 175 -10.59 1.07 -13.90
N PHE A 176 -10.37 2.30 -13.40
CA PHE A 176 -11.05 2.77 -12.19
C PHE A 176 -12.57 2.87 -12.36
N LYS A 177 -13.03 3.27 -13.55
CA LYS A 177 -14.45 3.42 -13.86
C LYS A 177 -15.16 2.08 -14.07
N GLU A 178 -14.70 1.31 -15.04
CA GLU A 178 -15.41 0.14 -15.55
C GLU A 178 -15.16 -1.10 -14.69
N PHE A 179 -13.91 -1.32 -14.27
CA PHE A 179 -13.54 -2.49 -13.48
C PHE A 179 -13.65 -2.23 -11.97
N CYS A 180 -13.07 -1.12 -11.50
CA CYS A 180 -13.05 -0.82 -10.07
C CYS A 180 -14.35 -0.22 -9.54
N ARG A 181 -15.18 0.35 -10.42
CA ARG A 181 -16.46 0.98 -10.06
C ARG A 181 -16.27 2.05 -8.99
N LEU A 182 -15.21 2.85 -9.15
CA LEU A 182 -14.80 3.88 -8.18
C LEU A 182 -15.88 4.94 -8.00
N ASP A 183 -16.60 5.31 -9.06
CA ASP A 183 -17.76 6.20 -8.99
C ASP A 183 -18.84 5.66 -8.04
N ASP A 184 -19.27 4.41 -8.22
CA ASP A 184 -20.27 3.79 -7.36
C ASP A 184 -19.76 3.66 -5.92
N ALA A 185 -18.46 3.39 -5.74
CA ALA A 185 -17.83 3.24 -4.44
C ALA A 185 -17.79 4.57 -3.66
N LEU A 186 -17.42 5.66 -4.32
CA LEU A 186 -17.40 7.00 -3.73
C LEU A 186 -18.82 7.49 -3.40
N GLU A 187 -19.81 7.23 -4.25
CA GLU A 187 -21.20 7.62 -3.96
C GLU A 187 -21.80 6.83 -2.79
N ARG A 188 -21.49 5.53 -2.66
CA ARG A 188 -21.87 4.75 -1.48
C ARG A 188 -21.22 5.30 -0.21
N MET A 189 -19.92 5.60 -0.27
CA MET A 189 -19.18 6.14 0.86
C MET A 189 -19.71 7.51 1.28
N LYS A 190 -20.07 8.37 0.34
CA LYS A 190 -20.70 9.67 0.62
C LYS A 190 -21.94 9.53 1.49
N LYS A 191 -22.89 8.65 1.10
CA LYS A 191 -24.11 8.39 1.86
C LYS A 191 -23.83 7.88 3.26
N GLN A 192 -22.88 6.95 3.38
CA GLN A 192 -22.43 6.43 4.68
C GLN A 192 -21.86 7.55 5.57
N LEU A 193 -21.04 8.46 5.03
CA LEU A 193 -20.44 9.56 5.78
C LEU A 193 -21.49 10.60 6.19
N GLU A 194 -22.46 10.91 5.32
CA GLU A 194 -23.59 11.78 5.64
C GLU A 194 -24.39 11.25 6.85
N ASP A 195 -24.63 9.93 6.90
CA ASP A 195 -25.29 9.29 8.05
C ASP A 195 -24.43 9.36 9.32
N LEU A 196 -23.12 9.13 9.22
CA LEU A 196 -22.18 9.20 10.35
C LEU A 196 -22.00 10.63 10.89
N MET A 197 -22.16 11.66 10.07
CA MET A 197 -22.10 13.06 10.49
C MET A 197 -23.24 13.49 11.42
N LEU A 198 -24.31 12.69 11.51
CA LEU A 198 -25.40 12.93 12.47
C LEU A 198 -24.99 12.61 13.91
N ASP A 199 -23.89 11.87 14.10
CA ASP A 199 -23.27 11.59 15.39
C ASP A 199 -22.28 12.72 15.75
N GLU A 200 -22.50 13.41 16.87
CA GLU A 200 -21.68 14.56 17.27
C GLU A 200 -20.26 14.18 17.71
N ASP A 201 -20.05 12.94 18.19
CA ASP A 201 -18.79 12.55 18.84
C ASP A 201 -17.61 12.44 17.85
N HIS A 202 -17.90 12.20 16.56
CA HIS A 202 -16.88 11.96 15.53
C HIS A 202 -17.01 12.88 14.31
N ARG A 203 -17.87 13.90 14.39
CA ARG A 203 -18.26 14.72 13.25
C ARG A 203 -17.09 15.41 12.54
N GLU A 204 -16.10 15.90 13.28
CA GLU A 204 -14.91 16.55 12.72
C GLU A 204 -14.11 15.57 11.86
N TYR A 205 -13.76 14.40 12.42
CA TYR A 205 -13.01 13.37 11.70
C TYR A 205 -13.76 12.83 10.47
N VAL A 206 -15.07 12.61 10.58
CA VAL A 206 -15.92 12.20 9.43
C VAL A 206 -15.92 13.28 8.34
N THR A 207 -15.87 14.56 8.72
CA THR A 207 -15.77 15.69 7.78
C THR A 207 -14.45 15.70 7.02
N ASP A 208 -13.33 15.41 7.69
CA ASP A 208 -12.02 15.30 7.04
C ASP A 208 -12.01 14.15 6.01
N VAL A 209 -12.58 13.00 6.37
CA VAL A 209 -12.69 11.86 5.46
C VAL A 209 -13.60 12.18 4.26
N GLU A 210 -14.70 12.89 4.45
CA GLU A 210 -15.56 13.35 3.35
C GLU A 210 -14.86 14.38 2.45
N SER A 211 -14.04 15.27 3.02
CA SER A 211 -13.20 16.19 2.24
C SER A 211 -12.23 15.42 1.35
N LEU A 212 -11.55 14.42 1.91
CA LEU A 212 -10.63 13.56 1.16
C LEU A 212 -11.37 12.77 0.06
N ARG A 213 -12.59 12.27 0.33
CA ARG A 213 -13.43 11.59 -0.65
C ARG A 213 -13.73 12.51 -1.85
N LYS A 214 -14.07 13.77 -1.61
CA LYS A 214 -14.30 14.78 -2.66
C LYS A 214 -13.04 15.05 -3.48
N GLU A 215 -11.87 15.12 -2.84
CA GLU A 215 -10.60 15.29 -3.55
C GLU A 215 -10.29 14.11 -4.48
N VAL A 216 -10.56 12.88 -4.03
CA VAL A 216 -10.44 11.67 -4.86
C VAL A 216 -11.40 11.73 -6.05
N GLU A 217 -12.66 12.11 -5.81
CA GLU A 217 -13.68 12.26 -6.85
C GLU A 217 -13.25 13.28 -7.91
N LEU A 218 -12.77 14.45 -7.50
CA LEU A 218 -12.26 15.48 -8.42
C LEU A 218 -11.06 14.99 -9.22
N SER A 219 -10.10 14.32 -8.57
CA SER A 219 -8.92 13.75 -9.23
C SER A 219 -9.32 12.70 -10.27
N PHE A 220 -10.32 11.88 -9.94
CA PHE A 220 -10.84 10.85 -10.84
C PHE A 220 -11.54 11.47 -12.07
N GLN A 221 -12.39 12.47 -11.88
CA GLN A 221 -13.05 13.16 -12.99
C GLN A 221 -12.04 13.90 -13.90
N ALA A 222 -11.03 14.55 -13.31
CA ALA A 222 -9.96 15.18 -14.08
C ALA A 222 -9.22 14.16 -14.95
N LYS A 223 -8.90 12.98 -14.38
CA LYS A 223 -8.23 11.91 -15.12
C LYS A 223 -9.10 11.37 -16.26
N LEU A 224 -10.40 11.16 -16.03
CA LEU A 224 -11.36 10.75 -17.07
C LEU A 224 -11.50 11.79 -18.18
N GLY A 225 -11.51 13.08 -17.83
CA GLY A 225 -11.57 14.19 -18.78
C GLY A 225 -10.40 14.16 -19.75
N ASN A 226 -9.17 13.98 -19.24
CA ASN A 226 -7.96 13.92 -20.06
C ASN A 226 -8.01 12.80 -21.11
N VAL A 227 -8.63 11.65 -20.81
CA VAL A 227 -8.81 10.56 -21.77
C VAL A 227 -9.73 10.96 -22.92
N ARG A 228 -10.84 11.66 -22.61
CA ARG A 228 -11.80 12.11 -23.63
C ARG A 228 -11.19 13.11 -24.60
N TYR A 229 -10.44 14.08 -24.09
CA TYR A 229 -9.71 15.04 -24.93
C TYR A 229 -8.70 14.37 -25.86
N GLN A 230 -7.98 13.33 -25.40
CA GLN A 230 -7.03 12.58 -26.23
C GLN A 230 -7.72 11.74 -27.32
N SER A 231 -8.93 11.23 -27.06
CA SER A 231 -9.73 10.49 -28.06
C SER A 231 -10.44 11.39 -29.09
N GLU A 232 -10.61 12.68 -28.80
CA GLU A 232 -11.32 13.64 -29.65
C GLU A 232 -10.40 14.54 -30.48
N THR A 233 -9.08 14.57 -30.23
CA THR A 233 -8.10 15.15 -31.14
C THR A 233 -8.00 14.33 -32.42
N PRO A 234 -8.40 14.86 -33.60
CA PRO A 234 -8.14 14.18 -34.86
C PRO A 234 -6.63 14.01 -35.05
N LEU A 235 -6.21 12.89 -35.64
CA LEU A 235 -4.90 12.77 -36.28
C LEU A 235 -4.85 13.79 -37.43
N ASP A 236 -4.49 15.03 -37.13
CA ASP A 236 -4.16 16.02 -38.14
C ASP A 236 -2.67 15.89 -38.51
N LEU A 237 -2.48 15.25 -39.68
CA LEU A 237 -1.37 15.29 -40.65
C LEU A 237 -0.04 14.59 -40.33
#